data_AF-A0A7S9PYX4-F1
#
_entry.id   AF-A0A7S9PYX4-F1
#
_cell.length_a   1.000
_cell.length_b   1.000
_cell.length_c   1.000
_cell.angle_alpha   90.00
_cell.angle_beta   90.00
_cell.angle_gamma   90.00
#
_symmetry.space_group_name_H-M   'P 1'
#
loop_
_entity.id
_entity.type
_entity.pdbx_description
1 polymer ?
#
loop_
_entity_poly.entity_id
_entity_poly.type
_entity_poly.pdbx_seq_one_letter_code
_entity_poly.pdbx_strand_id
1 'polypeptide(L)'
;MTVTVLAILETDFKPDTSLGKIMNERLKIAAADLQDIHLQPLHAMGQRSDDVVVYISYNPKYKIRWRVVNDVSENVENFVAQTCGELGYIQWKTNAINIFRGSE
;
A
#
# COMPACT_ATOMS: atom_id res chain seq x y z
N MET A 1 -6.06 -7.15 -15.17
CA MET A 1 -5.10 -6.99 -14.07
C MET A 1 -5.77 -7.32 -12.75
N THR A 2 -5.07 -8.01 -11.85
CA THR A 2 -5.49 -8.24 -10.46
C THR A 2 -4.89 -7.16 -9.57
N VAL A 3 -5.72 -6.48 -8.77
CA VAL A 3 -5.27 -5.47 -7.82
C VAL A 3 -5.34 -6.05 -6.41
N THR A 4 -4.24 -5.99 -5.66
CA THR A 4 -4.19 -6.39 -4.25
C THR A 4 -3.63 -5.25 -3.40
N VAL A 5 -4.32 -4.87 -2.34
CA VAL A 5 -3.83 -3.87 -1.38
C VAL A 5 -3.70 -4.50 0.00
N LEU A 6 -2.49 -4.48 0.58
CA LEU A 6 -2.22 -5.03 1.91
C LEU A 6 -1.95 -3.93 2.93
N ALA A 7 -2.69 -3.97 4.04
CA ALA A 7 -2.42 -3.18 5.23
C ALA A 7 -1.30 -3.82 6.06
N ILE A 8 -0.13 -3.19 6.11
CA ILE A 8 0.99 -3.60 6.96
C ILE A 8 0.82 -2.95 8.33
N LEU A 9 0.40 -3.76 9.31
CA LEU A 9 0.04 -3.33 10.66
C LEU A 9 1.27 -3.21 11.58
N GLU A 10 2.36 -3.89 11.23
CA GLU A 10 3.64 -3.81 11.92
C GLU A 10 4.30 -2.46 11.62
N THR A 11 4.37 -1.63 12.65
CA THR A 11 5.01 -0.31 12.60
C THR A 11 6.30 -0.28 13.41
N ASP A 12 7.24 0.58 13.01
CA ASP A 12 8.49 0.87 13.72
C ASP A 12 8.29 1.74 14.97
N PHE A 13 7.08 2.27 15.14
CA PHE A 13 6.63 2.98 16.34
C PHE A 13 5.54 2.17 17.06
N LYS A 14 5.35 2.44 18.36
CA LYS A 14 4.32 1.79 19.18
C LYS A 14 3.28 2.83 19.61
N PRO A 15 2.08 2.84 19.02
CA PRO A 15 0.97 3.63 19.55
C PRO A 15 0.46 3.01 20.86
N ASP A 16 -0.22 3.82 21.69
CA ASP A 16 -0.99 3.30 22.82
C ASP A 16 -1.98 2.22 22.37
N THR A 17 -2.23 1.20 23.20
CA THR A 17 -2.96 -0.01 22.79
C THR A 17 -4.34 0.27 22.20
N SER A 18 -5.10 1.20 22.79
CA SER A 18 -6.43 1.59 22.30
C SER A 18 -6.37 2.30 20.96
N LEU A 19 -5.39 3.20 20.78
CA LEU A 19 -5.15 3.91 19.53
C LEU A 19 -4.70 2.96 18.43
N GLY A 20 -3.79 2.02 18.74
CA GLY A 20 -3.29 1.01 17.81
C GLY A 20 -4.41 0.16 17.22
N LYS A 21 -5.38 -0.29 18.03
CA LYS A 21 -6.53 -1.05 17.53
C LYS A 21 -7.36 -0.23 16.54
N ILE A 22 -7.68 1.03 16.87
CA ILE A 22 -8.46 1.92 15.99
C ILE A 22 -7.71 2.19 14.69
N MET A 23 -6.41 2.45 14.78
CA MET A 23 -5.56 2.68 13.62
C MET A 23 -5.55 1.44 12.70
N ASN A 24 -5.38 0.24 13.25
CA ASN A 24 -5.35 -0.99 12.45
C ASN A 24 -6.66 -1.22 11.70
N GLU A 25 -7.81 -1.02 12.34
CA GLU A 25 -9.11 -1.14 11.67
C GLU A 25 -9.29 -0.08 10.58
N ARG A 26 -8.88 1.17 10.83
CA ARG A 26 -8.91 2.22 9.81
C ARG A 26 -8.00 1.92 8.62
N LEU A 27 -6.82 1.34 8.86
CA LEU A 27 -5.90 0.98 7.79
C LEU A 27 -6.42 -0.18 6.94
N LYS A 28 -7.08 -1.17 7.55
CA LYS A 28 -7.75 -2.26 6.82
C LYS A 28 -8.87 -1.73 5.92
N ILE A 29 -9.70 -0.82 6.43
CA ILE A 29 -10.75 -0.17 5.64
C ILE A 29 -10.13 0.62 4.49
N ALA A 30 -9.11 1.42 4.77
CA ALA A 30 -8.38 2.17 3.74
C ALA A 30 -7.76 1.27 2.67
N ALA A 31 -7.27 0.08 3.03
CA ALA A 31 -6.76 -0.90 2.07
C ALA A 31 -7.88 -1.44 1.16
N ALA A 32 -9.02 -1.80 1.75
CA ALA A 32 -10.18 -2.27 1.00
C ALA A 32 -10.71 -1.18 0.06
N ASP A 33 -10.89 0.06 0.55
CA ASP A 33 -11.35 1.18 -0.26
C ASP A 33 -10.36 1.51 -1.39
N LEU A 34 -9.05 1.49 -1.10
CA LEU A 34 -8.02 1.70 -2.12
C LEU A 34 -8.11 0.63 -3.22
N GLN A 35 -8.32 -0.64 -2.85
CA GLN A 35 -8.43 -1.74 -3.80
C GLN A 35 -9.72 -1.69 -4.63
N ASP A 36 -10.87 -1.60 -3.95
CA ASP A 36 -12.18 -1.89 -4.54
C ASP A 36 -12.81 -0.66 -5.19
N ILE A 37 -12.38 0.54 -4.79
CA ILE A 37 -12.93 1.82 -5.28
C ILE A 37 -11.87 2.57 -6.08
N HIS A 38 -10.77 2.93 -5.45
CA HIS A 38 -9.84 3.92 -6.01
C HIS A 38 -8.95 3.33 -7.12
N LEU A 39 -8.51 2.08 -6.98
CA LEU A 39 -7.70 1.38 -7.98
C LEU A 39 -8.53 0.50 -8.93
N GLN A 40 -9.85 0.53 -8.81
CA GLN A 40 -10.77 -0.20 -9.71
C GLN A 40 -10.45 0.04 -11.20
N PRO A 41 -10.10 1.26 -11.67
CA PRO A 41 -9.79 1.50 -13.08
C PRO A 41 -8.61 0.68 -13.63
N LEU A 42 -7.69 0.21 -12.79
CA LEU A 42 -6.55 -0.64 -13.23
C LEU A 42 -7.00 -1.98 -13.82
N HIS A 43 -8.19 -2.47 -13.45
CA HIS A 43 -8.76 -3.66 -14.05
C HIS A 43 -8.96 -3.53 -15.57
N ALA A 44 -9.15 -2.31 -16.08
CA ALA A 44 -9.34 -2.00 -17.49
C ALA A 44 -8.04 -1.56 -18.22
N MET A 45 -6.98 -1.18 -17.50
CA MET A 45 -5.75 -0.64 -18.09
C MET A 45 -4.69 -1.70 -18.42
N GLY A 46 -4.64 -2.80 -17.67
CA GLY A 46 -3.63 -3.86 -17.85
C GLY A 46 -4.11 -5.05 -18.67
N GLN A 47 -3.19 -5.93 -19.03
CA GLN A 47 -3.54 -7.25 -19.53
C GLN A 47 -4.22 -8.06 -18.41
N ARG A 48 -4.99 -9.08 -18.80
CA ARG A 48 -5.71 -9.92 -17.82
C ARG A 48 -4.75 -10.67 -16.88
N SER A 49 -3.52 -10.94 -17.33
CA SER A 49 -2.44 -11.59 -16.58
C SER A 49 -1.67 -10.70 -15.63
N ASP A 50 -1.76 -9.37 -15.77
CA ASP A 50 -0.96 -8.45 -14.97
C ASP A 50 -1.46 -8.41 -13.52
N ASP A 51 -0.55 -8.24 -12.57
CA ASP A 51 -0.87 -8.05 -11.16
C ASP A 51 -0.25 -6.73 -10.64
N VAL A 52 -0.90 -6.12 -9.67
CA VAL A 52 -0.34 -5.00 -8.91
C VAL A 52 -0.60 -5.22 -7.43
N VAL A 53 0.46 -5.19 -6.64
CA VAL A 53 0.43 -5.35 -5.21
C VAL A 53 0.88 -4.04 -4.57
N VAL A 54 -0.02 -3.40 -3.82
CA VAL A 54 0.25 -2.15 -3.12
C VAL A 54 0.26 -2.41 -1.62
N TYR A 55 1.33 -2.01 -0.95
CA TYR A 55 1.38 -2.01 0.51
C TYR A 55 1.04 -0.63 1.03
N ILE A 56 0.20 -0.57 2.06
CA ILE A 56 -0.03 0.64 2.85
C ILE A 56 0.28 0.40 4.32
N SER A 57 0.79 1.42 4.99
CA SER A 57 1.13 1.37 6.42
C SER A 57 1.06 2.77 7.02
N TYR A 58 1.08 2.89 8.34
CA TYR A 58 1.30 4.18 8.99
C TYR A 58 2.79 4.50 9.11
N ASN A 59 3.12 5.79 9.03
CA ASN A 59 4.40 6.31 9.50
C ASN A 59 4.29 6.83 10.94
N PRO A 60 5.40 7.22 11.60
CA PRO A 60 5.38 7.75 12.98
C PRO A 60 4.55 9.03 13.19
N LYS A 61 4.14 9.71 12.10
CA LYS A 61 3.22 10.87 12.14
C LYS A 61 1.76 10.47 11.90
N TYR A 62 1.45 9.17 11.96
CA TYR A 62 0.13 8.59 11.71
C TYR A 62 -0.45 8.93 10.33
N LYS A 63 0.41 9.22 9.35
CA LYS A 63 0.02 9.35 7.95
C LYS A 63 0.16 8.01 7.25
N ILE A 64 -0.79 7.71 6.36
CA ILE A 64 -0.71 6.51 5.52
C ILE A 64 0.41 6.75 4.49
N ARG A 65 1.29 5.76 4.38
CA ARG A 65 2.32 5.67 3.35
C ARG A 65 2.03 4.46 2.45
N TRP A 66 2.42 4.53 1.18
CA TRP A 66 2.11 3.50 0.19
C TRP A 66 3.32 3.13 -0.67
N ARG A 67 3.36 1.91 -1.22
CA ARG A 67 4.31 1.51 -2.27
C ARG A 67 3.76 0.37 -3.11
N VAL A 68 4.11 0.32 -4.39
CA VAL A 68 4.01 -0.90 -5.19
C VAL A 68 5.18 -1.82 -4.80
N VAL A 69 4.95 -3.13 -4.72
CA VAL A 69 5.97 -4.10 -4.27
C VAL A 69 6.34 -5.17 -5.28
N ASN A 70 5.67 -5.20 -6.43
CA ASN A 70 5.99 -6.04 -7.58
C ASN A 70 6.34 -5.16 -8.80
N ASP A 71 7.01 -5.74 -9.79
CA ASP A 71 7.33 -5.01 -11.02
C ASP A 71 6.05 -4.78 -11.83
N VAL A 72 5.80 -3.52 -12.22
CA VAL A 72 4.65 -3.13 -13.06
C VAL A 72 5.10 -2.10 -14.10
N SER A 73 4.27 -1.86 -15.11
CA SER A 73 4.56 -0.80 -16.09
C SER A 73 4.53 0.59 -15.46
N GLU A 74 5.30 1.53 -16.03
CA GLU A 74 5.35 2.93 -15.59
C GLU A 74 3.96 3.59 -15.54
N ASN A 75 3.07 3.25 -16.48
CA ASN A 75 1.69 3.76 -16.49
C ASN A 75 0.90 3.34 -15.23
N VAL A 76 1.10 2.10 -14.77
CA VAL A 76 0.46 1.58 -13.56
C VAL A 76 1.05 2.26 -12.32
N GLU A 77 2.37 2.42 -12.25
CA GLU A 77 3.01 3.13 -11.14
C GLU A 77 2.51 4.57 -11.04
N ASN A 78 2.45 5.28 -12.16
CA ASN A 78 1.99 6.67 -12.23
C ASN A 78 0.51 6.80 -11.81
N PHE A 79 -0.34 5.86 -12.23
CA PHE A 79 -1.74 5.86 -11.83
C PHE A 79 -1.91 5.62 -10.32
N VAL A 80 -1.20 4.64 -9.75
CA VAL A 80 -1.20 4.39 -8.30
C VAL A 80 -0.67 5.62 -7.55
N ALA A 81 0.39 6.26 -8.06
CA ALA A 81 1.00 7.44 -7.46
C ALA A 81 0.05 8.64 -7.43
N GLN A 82 -0.61 8.92 -8.55
CA GLN A 82 -1.61 9.98 -8.64
C GLN A 82 -2.76 9.72 -7.66
N THR A 83 -3.35 8.52 -7.73
CA THR A 83 -4.50 8.13 -6.89
C THR A 83 -4.17 8.23 -5.40
N CYS A 84 -3.02 7.68 -4.98
CA CYS A 84 -2.59 7.76 -3.59
C CYS A 84 -2.27 9.19 -3.16
N GLY A 85 -1.73 10.02 -4.06
CA GLY A 85 -1.47 11.44 -3.82
C GLY A 85 -2.76 12.24 -3.58
N GLU A 86 -3.82 11.98 -4.36
CA GLU A 86 -5.15 12.60 -4.19
C GLU A 86 -5.81 12.23 -2.85
N LEU A 87 -5.55 11.02 -2.34
CA LEU A 87 -5.97 10.57 -1.00
C LEU A 87 -5.10 11.13 0.14
N GLY A 88 -4.03 11.87 -0.18
CA GLY A 88 -3.08 12.42 0.79
C GLY A 88 -2.12 11.38 1.37
N TYR A 89 -1.96 10.22 0.73
CA TYR A 89 -1.01 9.19 1.14
C TYR A 89 0.40 9.54 0.67
N ILE A 90 1.41 9.13 1.44
CA ILE A 90 2.80 9.49 1.20
C ILE A 90 3.54 8.32 0.53
N GLN A 91 4.28 8.58 -0.54
CA GLN A 91 5.08 7.52 -1.16
C GLN A 91 6.12 6.98 -0.17
N TRP A 92 6.08 5.67 0.07
CA TRP A 92 6.99 4.95 0.95
C TRP A 92 8.28 4.61 0.19
N LYS A 93 9.19 5.58 0.15
CA LYS A 93 10.53 5.40 -0.37
C LYS A 93 11.37 4.65 0.66
N THR A 94 11.55 3.34 0.53
CA THR A 94 12.60 2.63 1.29
C THR A 94 13.94 2.83 0.60
N ASN A 95 14.91 3.40 1.32
CA ASN A 95 16.31 3.05 1.09
C ASN A 95 16.49 1.59 1.56
N ALA A 96 16.97 0.73 0.66
CA ALA A 96 17.29 -0.68 0.87
C ALA A 96 16.11 -1.66 1.02
N ILE A 97 16.10 -2.62 0.08
CA ILE A 97 15.45 -3.91 0.14
C ILE A 97 15.99 -4.64 1.37
N ASN A 98 15.18 -4.85 2.41
CA ASN A 98 15.51 -5.86 3.43
C ASN A 98 15.28 -7.24 2.80
N ILE A 99 16.30 -7.75 2.11
CA ILE A 99 16.37 -9.15 1.72
C ILE A 99 16.50 -9.95 3.01
N PHE A 100 15.38 -10.50 3.51
CA PHE A 100 15.44 -11.58 4.49
C PHE A 100 16.04 -12.79 3.78
N ARG A 101 17.34 -13.03 3.98
CA ARG A 101 17.92 -14.36 3.75
C ARG A 101 17.47 -15.21 4.93
N GLY A 102 16.54 -16.12 4.69
CA GLY A 102 16.26 -17.21 5.62
C GLY A 102 17.56 -17.95 5.87
N SER A 103 17.96 -18.02 7.14
CA SER A 103 19.02 -18.90 7.59
C SER A 103 18.47 -20.32 7.68
N GLU A 104 18.80 -21.16 6.70
CA GLU A 104 18.89 -22.62 6.89
C GLU A 104 20.13 -22.96 7.72
#